data_AF-A0A9P5N7H4-F1
#
_entry.id   AF-A0A9P5N7H4-F1
#
_cell.length_a   1.000
_cell.length_b   1.000
_cell.length_c   1.000
_cell.angle_alpha   90.00
_cell.angle_beta   90.00
_cell.angle_gamma   90.00
#
_symmetry.space_group_name_H-M   'P 1'
#
loop_
_entity.id
_entity.type
_entity.pdbx_description
1 polymer ?
#
loop_
_entity_poly.entity_id
_entity_poly.type
_entity_poly.pdbx_seq_one_letter_code
_entity_poly.pdbx_strand_id
1 'polypeptide(L)' 'MITIDTDNMPALTDDGSVLPVPSHVVLHHLCTSAIKNGVLAVADTTRYRKKVSFFSFFERIEG' A
#
# COMPACT_ATOMS: atom_id res chain seq x y z
N MET A 1 -14.35 -30.52 6.34
CA MET A 1 -13.42 -29.96 5.34
C MET A 1 -14.09 -28.73 4.77
N ILE A 2 -13.72 -27.55 5.26
CA ILE A 2 -14.26 -26.28 4.75
C ILE A 2 -13.65 -26.11 3.36
N THR A 3 -14.46 -26.32 2.32
CA THR A 3 -14.09 -25.95 0.95
C THR A 3 -14.08 -24.43 0.90
N ILE A 4 -12.88 -23.86 0.83
CA ILE A 4 -12.72 -22.45 0.50
C ILE A 4 -13.05 -22.39 -0.99
N ASP A 5 -14.27 -21.96 -1.33
CA ASP A 5 -14.68 -21.72 -2.71
C ASP A 5 -13.83 -20.58 -3.28
N THR A 6 -12.76 -20.96 -3.97
CA THR A 6 -11.75 -20.08 -4.55
C THR A 6 -12.33 -19.10 -5.59
N ASP A 7 -13.57 -19.33 -6.04
CA ASP A 7 -14.29 -18.51 -7.02
C ASP A 7 -14.79 -17.15 -6.49
N ASN A 8 -14.81 -16.92 -5.18
CA ASN A 8 -15.21 -15.63 -4.58
C ASN A 8 -14.06 -14.87 -3.90
N MET A 9 -12.81 -15.30 -4.09
CA MET A 9 -11.68 -14.44 -3.76
C MET A 9 -11.60 -13.38 -4.87
N PRO A 10 -11.70 -12.06 -4.58
CA PRO A 10 -11.36 -11.06 -5.58
C PRO A 10 -9.98 -11.46 -6.06
N ALA A 11 -9.88 -11.75 -7.36
CA ALA A 11 -8.69 -12.32 -7.97
C ALA A 11 -7.49 -11.69 -7.28
N LEU A 12 -6.66 -12.53 -6.65
CA LEU A 12 -5.28 -12.15 -6.38
C LEU A 12 -4.73 -11.86 -7.76
N THR A 13 -4.92 -10.62 -8.21
CA THR A 13 -4.31 -10.11 -9.42
C THR A 13 -2.84 -10.39 -9.18
N ASP A 14 -2.23 -11.11 -10.10
CA ASP A 14 -0.81 -11.53 -10.06
C ASP A 14 0.15 -10.37 -9.72
N ASP A 15 -0.33 -9.14 -9.90
CA ASP A 15 0.29 -7.90 -9.48
C ASP A 15 -0.17 -7.44 -8.08
N GLY A 16 0.68 -7.67 -7.07
CA GLY A 16 0.50 -7.19 -5.69
C GLY A 16 0.61 -5.66 -5.52
N SER A 17 0.86 -4.91 -6.60
CA SER A 17 0.87 -3.44 -6.58
C SER A 17 -0.53 -2.82 -6.79
N VAL A 18 -1.53 -3.62 -7.15
CA VAL A 18 -2.90 -3.13 -7.39
C VAL A 18 -3.62 -2.89 -6.06
N LEU A 19 -3.86 -1.62 -5.75
CA LEU A 19 -4.56 -1.19 -4.55
C LEU A 19 -5.96 -0.65 -4.87
N PRO A 20 -6.94 -0.79 -3.95
CA PRO A 20 -8.24 -0.18 -4.10
C PRO A 20 -8.15 1.35 -4.13
N VAL A 21 -9.09 2.01 -4.82
CA VAL A 21 -9.10 3.48 -4.95
C VAL A 21 -9.34 4.12 -3.57
N PRO A 22 -8.41 4.93 -3.05
CA PRO A 22 -8.59 5.59 -1.76
C PRO A 22 -9.56 6.76 -1.85
N SER A 23 -10.11 7.16 -0.70
CA SER A 23 -10.97 8.34 -0.58
C SER A 23 -10.20 9.63 -0.92
N HIS A 24 -10.90 10.65 -1.43
CA HIS A 24 -10.26 11.89 -1.89
C HIS A 24 -9.59 12.70 -0.76
N VAL A 25 -10.00 12.47 0.49
CA VAL A 25 -9.47 13.14 1.69
C VAL A 25 -8.13 12.52 2.10
N VAL A 26 -7.95 11.21 1.92
CA VAL A 26 -6.76 10.48 2.41
C VAL A 26 -5.54 10.64 1.48
N LEU A 27 -5.71 11.31 0.34
CA LEU A 27 -4.57 11.68 -0.52
C LEU A 27 -3.66 12.68 0.19
N HIS A 28 -2.36 12.54 -0.01
CA HIS A 28 -1.33 13.40 0.59
C HIS A 28 -1.17 13.27 2.11
N HIS A 29 -1.75 12.21 2.72
CA HIS A 29 -1.50 11.88 4.11
C HIS A 29 -0.23 11.06 4.26
N LEU A 30 0.71 11.60 5.04
CA LEU A 30 1.92 10.89 5.43
C LEU A 30 1.57 9.66 6.27
N CYS A 31 1.91 8.48 5.74
CA CYS A 31 1.78 7.20 6.42
C CYS A 31 3.18 6.69 6.76
N THR A 32 3.42 6.22 7.99
CA THR A 32 4.70 5.63 8.39
C THR A 32 4.50 4.27 9.02
N SER A 33 5.44 3.34 8.76
CA SER A 33 5.51 2.08 9.50
C SER A 33 6.32 2.24 10.78
N ALA A 34 6.17 1.32 11.73
CA ALA A 34 7.12 1.21 12.84
C ALA A 34 8.54 0.99 12.31
N ILE A 35 9.53 1.58 12.99
CA ILE A 35 10.95 1.36 12.67
C ILE A 35 11.29 -0.09 13.00
N LYS A 36 11.80 -0.82 12.01
CA LYS A 36 12.19 -2.21 12.17
C LYS A 36 13.56 -2.41 11.56
N ASN A 37 14.48 -3.01 12.33
CA ASN A 37 15.87 -3.27 11.90
C ASN A 37 16.63 -2.00 11.44
N GLY A 38 16.35 -0.84 12.06
CA GLY A 38 16.98 0.44 11.69
C GLY A 38 16.48 1.02 10.38
N VAL A 39 15.33 0.58 9.87
CA VAL A 39 14.70 1.10 8.65
C VAL A 39 13.31 1.62 8.97
N LEU A 40 13.02 2.83 8.52
CA LEU A 40 11.69 3.43 8.53
C LEU A 40 11.10 3.34 7.13
N ALA A 41 9.88 2.82 7.01
CA ALA A 41 9.11 2.95 5.77
C ALA A 41 8.20 4.16 5.88
N VAL A 42 8.32 5.07 4.91
CA VAL A 42 7.50 6.28 4.78
C VAL A 42 6.74 6.20 3.47
N ALA A 43 5.45 6.47 3.49
CA ALA A 43 4.61 6.37 2.31
C ALA A 43 3.56 7.48 2.22
N ASP A 44 3.13 7.76 0.99
CA ASP A 44 2.04 8.69 0.69
C ASP A 44 1.29 8.23 -0.57
N THR A 45 0.01 8.55 -0.64
CA THR A 45 -0.83 8.30 -1.83
C THR A 45 -1.03 9.60 -2.60
N THR A 46 -0.60 9.60 -3.85
CA THR A 46 -0.78 10.75 -4.74
C THR A 46 -1.64 10.38 -5.94
N ARG A 47 -2.47 11.32 -6.40
CA ARG A 47 -3.27 11.13 -7.61
C ARG A 47 -2.55 11.76 -8.79
N TYR A 48 -2.23 10.94 -9.78
CA TYR A 48 -1.81 11.39 -11.10
C TYR A 48 -2.97 11.25 -12.10
N ARG A 49 -3.60 12.38 -12.45
CA ARG A 49 -4.77 12.43 -13.33
C ARG A 49 -5.93 11.57 -12.80
N LYS A 50 -6.19 10.40 -13.43
CA LYS A 50 -7.24 9.44 -13.03
C LYS A 50 -6.66 8.20 -12.34
N LYS A 51 -5.33 8.13 -12.17
CA LYS A 51 -4.65 7.04 -11.48
C LYS A 51 -4.19 7.50 -10.11
N VAL A 52 -4.25 6.60 -9.14
CA VAL A 52 -3.68 6.84 -7.80
C VAL A 52 -2.47 5.94 -7.66
N SER A 53 -1.36 6.51 -7.23
CA SER A 53 -0.10 5.80 -7.00
C SER A 53 0.24 5.87 -5.51
N PHE A 54 0.57 4.72 -4.93
CA PHE A 54 1.14 4.62 -3.60
C PHE A 54 2.66 4.65 -3.73
N PHE A 55 3.29 5.68 -3.16
CA PHE A 55 4.75 5.78 -3.12
C PHE A 55 5.23 5.39 -1.73
N SER A 56 6.22 4.50 -1.65
CA SER A 56 6.87 4.11 -0.41
C SER A 56 8.38 4.27 -0.55
N PHE A 57 8.98 4.95 0.41
CA PHE A 57 10.41 5.13 0.55
C PHE A 57 10.90 4.43 1.82
N PHE A 58 12.05 3.77 1.74
CA PHE A 58 12.69 3.13 2.88
C PHE A 58 13.94 3.90 3.23
N GLU A 59 13.96 4.52 4.40
CA GLU A 59 15.09 5.27 4.91
C GLU A 59 15.79 4.49 6.02
N ARG A 60 17.12 4.42 5.95
CA ARG A 60 17.93 3.87 7.04
C ARG A 60 18.08 4.94 8.10
N ILE A 61 17.64 4.62 9.31
CA ILE A 61 17.77 5.49 10.47
C ILE A 61 19.07 5.08 11.16
N GLU A 62 20.18 5.72 10.78
CA GLU A 62 21.43 5.64 11.53
C GLU A 62 21.37 6.68 12.65
N GLY A 63 21.57 6.22 13.89
CA GLY A 63 21.54 7.04 15.10
C GLY A 63 22.93 7.49 15.52
#